data_AF-H1VNI6-F1
#
_entry.id   AF-H1VNI6-F1
#
_cell.length_a   1.000
_cell.length_b   1.000
_cell.length_c   1.000
_cell.angle_alpha   90.00
_cell.angle_beta   90.00
_cell.angle_gamma   90.00
#
_symmetry.space_group_name_H-M   'P 1'
#
loop_
_entity.id
_entity.type
_entity.pdbx_description
1 polymer ?
#
loop_
_entity_poly.entity_id
_entity_poly.type
_entity_poly.pdbx_seq_one_letter_code
_entity_poly.pdbx_strand_id
1 'polypeptide(L)'
;MASSSNTDETSYVKMDDTKDGFDAQLVGKHCEYDYCNQLDFLPFFCQSCKKTFCLDHRSETSHKCANAGAWAERRRQAELAKPAYGQGRQLRDHVSQKPCASPPCKTTIGTSLVPGVHCPSCNRDYCLKHRLKEDHDCKNLIPLGARPGSQIDVAARTRSAFDKLKAWGSAKKEQAGRALPKPKPTSASARLIAVNNLKKTAKGDDKLPQEKRVYLYVEAEAETAKAKFPKGEFFFSKDWVVGRVLDEAAKRLQVENLNNRSSDERDKLRVFHVEGGRLLEFNEKVGQALVSGNTVVLLRGVGPPPNLIEV
;
A
#
# COMPACT_ATOMS: atom_id res chain seq x y z
N MET A 1 5.65 2.76 26.15
CA MET A 1 4.62 3.00 27.18
C MET A 1 3.37 2.29 26.72
N ALA A 2 3.03 1.16 27.34
CA ALA A 2 1.89 0.36 26.96
C ALA A 2 0.60 1.14 27.26
N SER A 3 -0.20 1.37 26.23
CA SER A 3 -1.55 1.92 26.36
C SER A 3 -2.42 0.86 27.00
N SER A 4 -2.51 0.86 28.32
CA SER A 4 -3.54 0.11 29.04
C SER A 4 -4.90 0.66 28.60
N SER A 5 -5.54 -0.03 27.66
CA SER A 5 -6.92 0.24 27.26
C SER A 5 -7.79 0.11 28.50
N ASN A 6 -8.27 1.23 29.04
CA ASN A 6 -9.22 1.29 30.14
C ASN A 6 -10.47 0.52 29.71
N THR A 7 -10.59 -0.73 30.17
CA THR A 7 -11.66 -1.65 29.79
C THR A 7 -12.99 -1.36 30.49
N ASP A 8 -13.03 -0.36 31.36
CA ASP A 8 -14.15 -0.05 32.26
C ASP A 8 -15.14 0.99 31.71
N GLU A 9 -14.96 1.48 30.47
CA GLU A 9 -15.83 2.53 29.91
C GLU A 9 -17.15 2.03 29.31
N THR A 10 -17.34 0.71 29.17
CA THR A 10 -18.55 0.14 28.58
C THR A 10 -19.56 -0.32 29.64
N SER A 11 -20.85 0.01 29.45
CA SER A 11 -21.98 -0.56 30.22
C SER A 11 -22.19 -2.06 30.04
N TYR A 12 -21.43 -2.66 29.13
CA TYR A 12 -21.47 -4.07 28.81
C TYR A 12 -20.51 -4.86 29.71
N VAL A 13 -21.03 -5.90 30.36
CA VAL A 13 -20.22 -6.89 31.08
C VAL A 13 -19.49 -7.74 30.04
N LYS A 14 -18.16 -7.64 29.99
CA LYS A 14 -17.36 -8.49 29.09
C LYS A 14 -17.50 -9.94 29.52
N MET A 15 -17.79 -10.81 28.54
CA MET A 15 -17.73 -12.26 28.73
C MET A 15 -16.29 -12.64 29.04
N ASP A 16 -16.10 -13.43 30.10
CA ASP A 16 -14.77 -13.84 30.55
C ASP A 16 -14.48 -15.18 29.88
N ASP A 17 -13.53 -15.21 28.94
CA ASP A 17 -13.16 -16.43 28.20
C ASP A 17 -12.43 -17.39 29.14
N THR A 18 -13.17 -18.21 29.89
CA THR A 18 -12.55 -19.27 30.70
C THR A 18 -11.97 -20.36 29.78
N LYS A 19 -10.73 -20.76 30.07
CA LYS A 19 -9.93 -21.70 29.25
C LYS A 19 -10.50 -23.14 29.18
N ASP A 20 -11.54 -23.45 29.94
CA ASP A 20 -12.05 -24.81 30.11
C ASP A 20 -13.35 -25.09 29.34
N GLY A 21 -13.84 -24.14 28.52
CA GLY A 21 -14.99 -24.35 27.63
C GLY A 21 -16.35 -24.55 28.33
N PHE A 22 -16.38 -24.47 29.67
CA PHE A 22 -17.61 -24.40 30.45
C PHE A 22 -17.81 -22.96 30.91
N ASP A 23 -18.67 -22.24 30.19
CA ASP A 23 -18.96 -20.84 30.49
C ASP A 23 -19.88 -20.76 31.70
N ALA A 24 -19.32 -20.49 32.89
CA ALA A 24 -20.08 -20.29 34.11
C ALA A 24 -21.04 -19.07 34.02
N GLN A 25 -20.95 -18.24 32.98
CA GLN A 25 -21.89 -17.16 32.71
C GLN A 25 -23.20 -17.62 32.06
N LEU A 26 -23.28 -18.88 31.58
CA LEU A 26 -24.55 -19.48 31.12
C LEU A 26 -25.58 -19.65 32.24
N VAL A 27 -25.16 -19.53 33.50
CA VAL A 27 -26.02 -19.70 34.69
C VAL A 27 -26.86 -18.44 34.97
N GLY A 28 -26.62 -17.32 34.28
CA GLY A 28 -27.28 -16.04 34.58
C GLY A 28 -26.83 -15.45 35.93
N LYS A 29 -27.15 -14.18 36.18
CA LYS A 29 -26.84 -13.51 37.47
C LYS A 29 -28.12 -13.00 38.11
N HIS A 30 -28.18 -13.10 39.44
CA HIS A 30 -29.29 -12.56 40.21
C HIS A 30 -29.18 -11.03 40.30
N CYS A 31 -30.32 -10.36 40.23
CA CYS A 31 -30.41 -8.92 40.45
C CYS A 31 -30.06 -8.57 41.90
N GLU A 32 -29.05 -7.71 42.10
CA GLU A 32 -28.57 -7.29 43.43
C GLU A 32 -29.42 -6.18 44.07
N TYR A 33 -30.67 -6.03 43.63
CA TYR A 33 -31.66 -5.18 44.29
C TYR A 33 -32.36 -5.98 45.39
N ASP A 34 -32.39 -5.44 46.60
CA ASP A 34 -32.78 -6.14 47.83
C ASP A 34 -34.11 -6.91 47.74
N TYR A 35 -35.05 -6.43 46.91
CA TYR A 35 -36.40 -7.00 46.79
C TYR A 35 -36.65 -7.76 45.48
N CYS A 36 -35.69 -7.84 44.55
CA CYS A 36 -35.89 -8.47 43.26
C CYS A 36 -35.29 -9.89 43.20
N ASN A 37 -33.99 -10.03 43.43
CA ASN A 37 -33.24 -11.29 43.33
C ASN A 37 -33.59 -12.16 42.10
N GLN A 38 -34.09 -11.56 41.02
CA GLN A 38 -34.45 -12.28 39.80
C GLN A 38 -33.19 -12.72 39.06
N LEU A 39 -33.13 -13.99 38.67
CA LEU A 39 -32.07 -14.52 37.80
C LEU A 39 -32.28 -14.02 36.37
N ASP A 40 -31.35 -13.23 35.87
CA ASP A 40 -31.35 -12.72 34.50
C ASP A 40 -30.14 -13.30 33.74
N PHE A 41 -30.38 -13.79 32.53
CA PHE A 41 -29.32 -14.30 31.66
C PHE A 41 -28.58 -13.16 30.94
N LEU A 42 -29.10 -11.93 31.00
CA LEU A 42 -28.47 -10.71 30.48
C LEU A 42 -28.23 -9.69 31.60
N PRO A 43 -27.15 -9.86 32.39
CA PRO A 43 -26.84 -8.96 33.50
C PRO A 43 -26.50 -7.54 33.03
N PHE A 44 -27.15 -6.53 33.62
CA PHE A 44 -26.81 -5.12 33.45
C PHE A 44 -25.92 -4.63 34.59
N PHE A 45 -24.74 -4.08 34.28
CA PHE A 45 -23.84 -3.54 35.28
C PHE A 45 -23.98 -2.02 35.39
N CYS A 46 -24.21 -1.53 36.61
CA CYS A 46 -24.30 -0.09 36.89
C CYS A 46 -22.91 0.49 37.18
N GLN A 47 -22.40 1.40 36.34
CA GLN A 47 -21.08 2.04 36.54
C GLN A 47 -21.00 2.93 37.79
N SER A 48 -22.14 3.38 38.28
CA SER A 48 -22.24 4.26 39.44
C SER A 48 -22.05 3.51 40.76
N CYS A 49 -22.77 2.41 40.97
CA CYS A 49 -22.68 1.59 42.20
C CYS A 49 -21.89 0.27 42.04
N LYS A 50 -21.46 -0.07 40.82
CA LYS A 50 -20.71 -1.29 40.46
C LYS A 50 -21.44 -2.61 40.80
N LYS A 51 -22.77 -2.58 40.79
CA LYS A 51 -23.65 -3.72 41.05
C LYS A 51 -24.33 -4.21 39.78
N THR A 52 -24.80 -5.45 39.80
CA THR A 52 -25.46 -6.12 38.67
C THR A 52 -26.97 -6.23 38.87
N PHE A 53 -27.75 -5.88 37.84
CA PHE A 53 -29.21 -5.81 37.89
C PHE A 53 -29.86 -6.50 36.67
N CYS A 54 -31.12 -6.88 36.83
CA CYS A 54 -31.96 -7.37 35.73
C CYS A 54 -32.47 -6.22 34.84
N LEU A 55 -33.17 -6.56 33.75
CA LEU A 55 -33.76 -5.59 32.82
C LEU A 55 -34.58 -4.47 33.50
N ASP A 56 -35.41 -4.82 34.48
CA ASP A 56 -36.29 -3.87 35.17
C ASP A 56 -35.53 -2.93 36.11
N HIS A 57 -34.40 -3.39 36.65
CA HIS A 57 -33.57 -2.68 37.62
C HIS A 57 -32.30 -2.05 37.02
N ARG A 58 -32.17 -2.05 35.68
CA ARG A 58 -30.96 -1.55 34.98
C ARG A 58 -30.67 -0.06 35.16
N SER A 59 -31.69 0.75 35.43
CA SER A 59 -31.54 2.21 35.56
C SER A 59 -31.19 2.61 37.00
N GLU A 60 -30.45 3.71 37.18
CA GLU A 60 -30.06 4.21 38.51
C GLU A 60 -31.28 4.51 39.41
N THR A 61 -32.40 4.93 38.80
CA THR A 61 -33.66 5.19 39.51
C THR A 61 -34.38 3.89 39.88
N SER A 62 -34.34 2.87 39.01
CA SER A 62 -35.02 1.60 39.24
C SER A 62 -34.46 0.84 40.46
N HIS A 63 -33.12 0.74 40.61
CA HIS A 63 -32.52 0.02 41.73
C HIS A 63 -32.16 0.89 42.94
N LYS A 64 -32.60 2.16 42.97
CA LYS A 64 -32.23 3.15 44.00
C LYS A 64 -30.72 3.20 44.23
N CYS A 65 -29.98 3.57 43.19
CA CYS A 65 -28.51 3.56 43.17
C CYS A 65 -27.91 4.32 44.37
N ALA A 66 -27.01 3.67 45.10
CA ALA A 66 -26.30 4.28 46.23
C ALA A 66 -25.43 5.47 45.81
N ASN A 67 -24.92 5.46 44.58
CA ASN A 67 -24.01 6.48 44.03
C ASN A 67 -24.59 7.11 42.75
N ALA A 68 -25.88 7.41 42.73
CA ALA A 68 -26.54 7.97 41.54
C ALA A 68 -25.76 9.19 40.99
N GLY A 69 -25.53 9.22 39.67
CA GLY A 69 -24.80 10.29 38.99
C GLY A 69 -23.26 10.22 39.07
N ALA A 70 -22.66 9.34 39.87
CA ALA A 70 -21.20 9.26 40.02
C ALA A 70 -20.49 8.91 38.69
N TRP A 71 -21.11 8.09 37.84
CA TRP A 71 -20.58 7.82 36.49
C TRP A 71 -20.63 9.06 35.60
N ALA A 72 -21.73 9.82 35.62
CA ALA A 72 -21.89 11.02 34.81
C ALA A 72 -20.91 12.12 35.22
N GLU A 73 -20.67 12.27 36.52
CA GLU A 73 -19.68 13.22 37.05
C GLU A 73 -18.25 12.86 36.63
N ARG A 74 -17.86 11.58 36.80
CA ARG A 74 -16.53 11.11 36.38
C ARG A 74 -16.29 11.36 34.88
N ARG A 75 -17.30 11.10 34.05
CA ARG A 75 -17.22 11.34 32.61
C ARG A 75 -17.07 12.82 32.28
N ARG A 76 -17.80 13.69 32.97
CA ARG A 76 -17.70 15.14 32.81
C ARG A 76 -16.30 15.65 33.20
N GLN A 77 -15.76 15.19 34.33
CA GLN A 77 -14.41 15.56 34.76
C GLN A 77 -13.35 15.08 33.77
N ALA A 78 -13.49 13.85 33.24
CA ALA A 78 -12.60 13.33 32.22
C ALA A 78 -12.64 14.16 30.93
N GLU A 79 -13.83 14.62 30.50
CA GLU A 79 -13.97 15.49 29.33
C GLU A 79 -13.33 16.87 29.56
N LEU A 80 -13.52 17.46 30.74
CA LEU A 80 -12.90 18.74 31.11
C LEU A 80 -11.37 18.63 31.25
N ALA A 81 -10.85 17.46 31.61
CA ALA A 81 -9.42 17.21 31.69
C ALA A 81 -8.75 17.01 30.32
N LYS A 82 -9.53 16.84 29.23
CA LYS A 82 -8.97 16.76 27.88
C LYS A 82 -8.47 18.15 27.47
N PRO A 83 -7.18 18.30 27.13
CA PRO A 83 -6.66 19.57 26.64
C PRO A 83 -7.36 19.94 25.33
N ALA A 84 -7.61 21.23 25.12
CA ALA A 84 -8.16 21.72 23.86
C ALA A 84 -7.21 21.35 22.72
N TYR A 85 -7.76 20.95 21.57
CA TYR A 85 -6.97 20.62 20.38
C TYR A 85 -6.10 21.83 19.99
N GLY A 86 -4.78 21.72 20.21
CA GLY A 86 -3.81 22.79 19.92
C GLY A 86 -3.26 23.57 21.12
N GLN A 87 -3.69 23.27 22.36
CA GLN A 87 -3.14 23.89 23.56
C GLN A 87 -1.65 23.54 23.72
N GLY A 88 -0.77 24.54 23.67
CA GLY A 88 0.69 24.37 23.74
C GLY A 88 1.41 24.32 22.37
N ARG A 89 0.70 24.37 21.25
CA ARG A 89 1.31 24.63 19.94
C ARG A 89 1.41 26.15 19.78
N GLN A 90 2.55 26.72 20.15
CA GLN A 90 2.91 28.06 19.67
C GLN A 90 2.83 28.01 18.14
N LEU A 91 1.83 28.68 17.55
CA LEU A 91 1.77 28.90 16.12
C LEU A 91 3.14 29.49 15.77
N ARG A 92 3.92 28.81 14.93
CA ARG A 92 5.26 29.26 14.54
C ARG A 92 5.15 30.73 14.11
N ASP A 93 5.60 31.62 14.97
CA ASP A 93 5.47 33.07 14.79
C ASP A 93 6.36 33.60 13.66
N HIS A 94 7.12 32.74 12.98
CA HIS A 94 7.92 33.11 11.82
C HIS A 94 7.49 32.36 10.55
N VAL A 95 6.21 32.42 10.18
CA VAL A 95 5.91 32.49 8.75
C VAL A 95 6.32 33.90 8.34
N SER A 96 7.52 34.04 7.79
CA SER A 96 8.04 35.33 7.30
C SER A 96 6.94 36.06 6.52
N GLN A 97 6.59 37.26 6.99
CA GLN A 97 5.55 38.07 6.36
C GLN A 97 5.91 38.29 4.90
N LYS A 98 5.06 37.80 4.00
CA LYS A 98 5.32 37.85 2.57
C LYS A 98 4.08 38.34 1.82
N PRO A 99 4.26 39.10 0.74
CA PRO A 99 3.13 39.53 -0.07
C PRO A 99 2.47 38.33 -0.75
N CYS A 100 1.19 38.46 -1.04
CA CYS A 100 0.46 37.51 -1.86
C CYS A 100 1.13 37.30 -3.22
N ALA A 101 1.24 36.05 -3.61
CA ALA A 101 1.89 35.65 -4.86
C ALA A 101 1.13 36.06 -6.13
N SER A 102 -0.14 36.45 -6.04
CA SER A 102 -0.93 36.91 -7.18
C SER A 102 -0.57 38.36 -7.53
N PRO A 103 -0.21 38.67 -8.80
CA PRO A 103 0.15 40.02 -9.24
C PRO A 103 -0.85 41.15 -8.89
N PRO A 104 -2.19 40.94 -8.93
CA PRO A 104 -3.14 42.01 -8.60
C PRO A 104 -3.29 42.26 -7.08
N CYS A 105 -2.72 41.40 -6.22
CA CYS A 105 -2.95 41.47 -4.78
C CYS A 105 -1.75 42.01 -4.01
N LYS A 106 -1.98 43.03 -3.18
CA LYS A 106 -0.97 43.62 -2.28
C LYS A 106 -1.11 43.17 -0.82
N THR A 107 -1.93 42.14 -0.54
CA THR A 107 -2.16 41.68 0.83
C THR A 107 -0.94 40.93 1.36
N THR A 108 -0.47 41.31 2.55
CA THR A 108 0.63 40.62 3.25
C THR A 108 0.09 39.42 4.04
N ILE A 109 0.69 38.27 3.78
CA ILE A 109 0.38 36.97 4.33
C ILE A 109 1.36 36.64 5.45
N GLY A 110 0.92 35.88 6.46
CA GLY A 110 1.74 35.53 7.62
C GLY A 110 1.51 36.46 8.81
N THR A 111 0.38 37.17 8.82
CA THR A 111 -0.11 37.90 9.99
C THR A 111 -1.18 37.06 10.70
N SER A 112 -1.41 37.30 12.00
CA SER A 112 -2.45 36.59 12.78
C SER A 112 -3.85 36.69 12.14
N LEU A 113 -4.15 37.82 11.47
CA LEU A 113 -5.43 38.07 10.80
C LEU A 113 -5.49 37.52 9.36
N VAL A 114 -4.34 37.32 8.70
CA VAL A 114 -4.26 36.83 7.32
C VAL A 114 -3.30 35.64 7.27
N PRO A 115 -3.77 34.43 7.67
CA PRO A 115 -3.00 33.21 7.49
C PRO A 115 -2.82 32.93 6.00
N GLY A 116 -1.61 32.51 5.63
CA GLY A 116 -1.31 32.12 4.26
C GLY A 116 -1.84 30.76 3.92
N VAL A 117 -2.41 30.64 2.71
CA VAL A 117 -2.77 29.36 2.14
C VAL A 117 -1.74 29.00 1.06
N HIS A 118 -1.09 27.86 1.23
CA HIS A 118 -0.14 27.32 0.27
C HIS A 118 -0.87 26.58 -0.84
N CYS A 119 -0.60 26.92 -2.10
CA CYS A 119 -1.14 26.19 -3.25
C CYS A 119 -0.22 25.01 -3.63
N PRO A 120 -0.70 23.75 -3.60
CA PRO A 120 0.14 22.59 -3.87
C PRO A 120 0.53 22.42 -5.34
N SER A 121 -0.10 23.14 -6.27
CA SER A 121 0.17 23.03 -7.71
C SER A 121 1.23 24.01 -8.21
N CYS A 122 1.28 25.23 -7.67
CA CYS A 122 2.30 26.23 -8.03
C CYS A 122 3.30 26.51 -6.90
N ASN A 123 3.15 25.87 -5.74
CA ASN A 123 4.01 26.04 -4.56
C ASN A 123 4.18 27.51 -4.11
N ARG A 124 3.18 28.36 -4.34
CA ARG A 124 3.18 29.76 -3.86
C ARG A 124 2.13 29.95 -2.79
N ASP A 125 2.31 30.99 -1.99
CA ASP A 125 1.40 31.31 -0.89
C ASP A 125 0.51 32.48 -1.26
N TYR A 126 -0.78 32.31 -0.99
CA TYR A 126 -1.84 33.26 -1.32
C TYR A 126 -2.64 33.66 -0.09
N CYS A 127 -3.28 34.82 -0.16
CA CYS A 127 -4.20 35.26 0.88
C CYS A 127 -5.51 34.46 0.76
N LEU A 128 -6.37 34.57 1.76
CA LEU A 128 -7.65 33.86 1.78
C LEU A 128 -8.54 34.14 0.55
N LYS A 129 -8.40 35.32 -0.07
CA LYS A 129 -9.12 35.71 -1.29
C LYS A 129 -8.59 35.04 -2.57
N HIS A 130 -7.33 34.60 -2.57
CA HIS A 130 -6.71 33.95 -3.72
C HIS A 130 -6.30 32.50 -3.42
N ARG A 131 -7.02 31.86 -2.48
CA ARG A 131 -6.69 30.51 -2.00
C ARG A 131 -7.02 29.41 -3.03
N LEU A 132 -8.00 29.65 -3.90
CA LEU A 132 -8.46 28.68 -4.89
C LEU A 132 -7.66 28.80 -6.19
N LYS A 133 -7.62 27.72 -6.97
CA LYS A 133 -6.83 27.63 -8.22
C LYS A 133 -7.35 28.57 -9.31
N GLU A 134 -8.63 28.90 -9.27
CA GLU A 134 -9.30 29.85 -10.16
C GLU A 134 -8.96 31.32 -9.84
N ASP A 135 -8.61 31.60 -8.59
CA ASP A 135 -8.34 32.97 -8.13
C ASP A 135 -6.88 33.41 -8.37
N HIS A 136 -6.04 32.53 -8.91
CA HIS A 136 -4.67 32.84 -9.30
C HIS A 136 -4.27 32.07 -10.56
N ASP A 137 -3.30 32.60 -11.33
CA ASP A 137 -2.81 31.99 -12.58
C ASP A 137 -1.97 30.72 -12.34
N CYS A 138 -2.53 29.72 -11.66
CA CYS A 138 -1.84 28.52 -11.23
C CYS A 138 -1.22 27.73 -12.39
N LYS A 139 -1.87 27.75 -13.56
CA LYS A 139 -1.45 26.99 -14.75
C LYS A 139 -0.23 27.60 -15.45
N ASN A 140 -0.05 28.92 -15.33
CA ASN A 140 1.00 29.66 -16.04
C ASN A 140 2.25 29.88 -15.18
N LEU A 141 2.20 29.53 -13.89
CA LEU A 141 3.29 29.73 -12.95
C LEU A 141 4.11 28.44 -12.77
N ILE A 142 5.42 28.54 -12.94
CA ILE A 142 6.36 27.45 -12.64
C ILE A 142 6.39 27.27 -11.11
N PRO A 143 6.25 26.04 -10.58
CA PRO A 143 6.21 25.82 -9.14
C PRO A 143 7.50 26.25 -8.45
N LEU A 144 7.40 27.12 -7.44
CA LEU A 144 8.56 27.53 -6.63
C LEU A 144 9.13 26.31 -5.87
N GLY A 145 10.45 26.17 -5.82
CA GLY A 145 11.12 25.01 -5.21
C GLY A 145 11.27 23.80 -6.14
N ALA A 146 10.59 23.78 -7.29
CA ALA A 146 11.07 23.01 -8.42
C ALA A 146 12.30 23.74 -8.97
N ARG A 147 13.49 23.38 -8.48
CA ARG A 147 14.75 23.77 -9.13
C ARG A 147 14.59 23.51 -10.63
N PRO A 148 14.91 24.47 -11.53
CA PRO A 148 14.97 24.23 -12.97
C PRO A 148 16.20 23.36 -13.35
N GLY A 149 16.51 22.34 -12.56
CA GLY A 149 17.73 21.54 -12.67
C GLY A 149 17.91 20.45 -11.60
N SER A 150 16.86 20.01 -10.90
CA SER A 150 17.00 18.90 -9.92
C SER A 150 15.77 17.99 -9.80
N GLN A 151 14.77 18.15 -10.67
CA GLN A 151 13.76 17.12 -10.95
C GLN A 151 13.96 16.46 -12.33
N ILE A 152 15.09 16.74 -12.98
CA ILE A 152 15.52 16.02 -14.18
C ILE A 152 16.12 14.65 -13.79
N ASP A 153 16.54 14.43 -12.54
CA ASP A 153 17.33 13.22 -12.21
C ASP A 153 16.55 12.02 -11.66
N VAL A 154 15.24 12.08 -11.43
CA VAL A 154 14.48 10.87 -11.03
C VAL A 154 13.39 10.56 -12.04
N ALA A 155 12.55 11.52 -12.42
CA ALA A 155 11.55 11.32 -13.47
C ALA A 155 12.17 11.21 -14.87
N ALA A 156 13.25 11.94 -15.18
CA ALA A 156 13.97 11.73 -16.43
C ALA A 156 14.93 10.54 -16.36
N ARG A 157 15.30 10.01 -15.19
CA ARG A 157 16.06 8.73 -15.07
C ARG A 157 15.17 7.50 -15.11
N THR A 158 13.96 7.52 -14.54
CA THR A 158 12.99 6.43 -14.75
C THR A 158 12.38 6.47 -16.14
N ARG A 159 12.12 7.66 -16.71
CA ARG A 159 11.79 7.79 -18.14
C ARG A 159 12.95 7.41 -19.03
N SER A 160 14.19 7.84 -18.76
CA SER A 160 15.32 7.38 -19.57
C SER A 160 15.69 5.92 -19.33
N ALA A 161 15.37 5.29 -18.20
CA ALA A 161 15.49 3.85 -18.01
C ALA A 161 14.39 3.11 -18.79
N PHE A 162 13.14 3.58 -18.76
CA PHE A 162 12.04 3.03 -19.58
C PHE A 162 12.23 3.29 -21.08
N ASP A 163 12.76 4.45 -21.46
CA ASP A 163 13.10 4.82 -22.85
C ASP A 163 14.37 4.11 -23.29
N LYS A 164 15.35 3.86 -22.40
CA LYS A 164 16.46 2.94 -22.66
C LYS A 164 15.98 1.50 -22.75
N LEU A 165 14.97 1.07 -22.00
CA LEU A 165 14.34 -0.26 -22.09
C LEU A 165 13.49 -0.41 -23.35
N LYS A 166 12.79 0.64 -23.76
CA LYS A 166 12.02 0.69 -25.00
C LYS A 166 12.95 0.78 -26.20
N ALA A 167 14.03 1.56 -26.11
CA ALA A 167 15.09 1.64 -27.12
C ALA A 167 15.91 0.35 -27.16
N TRP A 168 16.18 -0.32 -26.04
CA TRP A 168 16.83 -1.63 -25.97
C TRP A 168 15.92 -2.74 -26.49
N GLY A 169 14.63 -2.72 -26.14
CA GLY A 169 13.62 -3.65 -26.68
C GLY A 169 13.43 -3.46 -28.19
N SER A 170 13.46 -2.22 -28.67
CA SER A 170 13.43 -1.89 -30.10
C SER A 170 14.75 -2.24 -30.78
N ALA A 171 15.89 -1.98 -30.14
CA ALA A 171 17.23 -2.31 -30.66
C ALA A 171 17.49 -3.82 -30.66
N LYS A 172 16.93 -4.60 -29.75
CA LYS A 172 16.95 -6.07 -29.82
C LYS A 172 16.01 -6.60 -30.88
N LYS A 173 14.87 -5.94 -31.10
CA LYS A 173 13.95 -6.23 -32.21
C LYS A 173 14.62 -5.93 -33.56
N GLU A 174 15.47 -4.90 -33.64
CA GLU A 174 16.23 -4.54 -34.83
C GLU A 174 17.55 -5.33 -35.01
N GLN A 175 18.29 -5.63 -33.94
CA GLN A 175 19.50 -6.49 -33.99
C GLN A 175 19.15 -7.95 -34.34
N ALA A 176 17.94 -8.41 -33.99
CA ALA A 176 17.40 -9.66 -34.52
C ALA A 176 17.11 -9.61 -36.04
N GLY A 177 17.22 -8.44 -36.69
CA GLY A 177 17.00 -8.24 -38.11
C GLY A 177 18.24 -7.95 -38.97
N ARG A 178 19.45 -7.75 -38.39
CA ARG A 178 20.58 -7.17 -39.15
C ARG A 178 21.94 -7.89 -39.12
N ALA A 179 22.05 -9.14 -38.66
CA ALA A 179 23.29 -9.92 -38.84
C ALA A 179 23.03 -11.40 -39.20
N LEU A 180 22.99 -11.67 -40.51
CA LEU A 180 23.08 -12.98 -41.24
C LEU A 180 21.99 -14.06 -40.97
N PRO A 181 21.81 -14.98 -41.94
CA PRO A 181 20.68 -15.02 -42.88
C PRO A 181 19.32 -15.34 -42.23
N LYS A 182 18.22 -14.91 -42.86
CA LYS A 182 16.82 -15.27 -42.49
C LYS A 182 16.70 -16.81 -42.30
N PRO A 183 15.87 -17.32 -41.37
CA PRO A 183 14.63 -16.70 -40.88
C PRO A 183 14.40 -16.83 -39.36
N LYS A 184 13.80 -15.80 -38.72
CA LYS A 184 13.04 -15.98 -37.47
C LYS A 184 11.59 -15.57 -37.69
N PRO A 185 10.63 -16.30 -37.10
CA PRO A 185 9.42 -16.65 -37.83
C PRO A 185 8.26 -15.75 -37.45
N THR A 186 7.82 -14.96 -38.42
CA THR A 186 6.50 -14.35 -38.37
C THR A 186 5.39 -15.38 -38.66
N SER A 187 5.74 -16.60 -39.09
CA SER A 187 4.79 -17.69 -39.27
C SER A 187 4.57 -18.48 -37.98
N ALA A 188 3.31 -18.82 -37.71
CA ALA A 188 2.91 -19.68 -36.58
C ALA A 188 3.75 -20.97 -36.49
N SER A 189 4.17 -21.50 -37.65
CA SER A 189 4.93 -22.74 -37.80
C SER A 189 6.27 -22.73 -37.06
N ALA A 190 7.01 -21.62 -37.06
CA ALA A 190 8.33 -21.61 -36.44
C ALA A 190 8.33 -21.03 -35.01
N ARG A 191 7.20 -20.46 -34.56
CA ARG A 191 6.91 -20.35 -33.12
C ARG A 191 6.71 -21.73 -32.50
N LEU A 192 6.01 -22.64 -33.20
CA LEU A 192 5.85 -24.04 -32.75
C LEU A 192 7.19 -24.77 -32.66
N ILE A 193 8.09 -24.57 -33.63
CA ILE A 193 9.45 -25.15 -33.60
C ILE A 193 10.25 -24.60 -32.42
N ALA A 194 10.20 -23.29 -32.18
CA ALA A 194 10.87 -22.67 -31.03
C ALA A 194 10.36 -23.23 -29.70
N VAL A 195 9.03 -23.35 -29.53
CA VAL A 195 8.42 -23.94 -28.34
C VAL A 195 8.82 -25.41 -28.16
N ASN A 196 8.93 -26.18 -29.24
CA ASN A 196 9.37 -27.57 -29.17
C ASN A 196 10.85 -27.73 -28.80
N ASN A 197 11.70 -26.80 -29.23
CA ASN A 197 13.09 -26.76 -28.77
C ASN A 197 13.14 -26.37 -27.29
N LEU A 198 12.36 -25.36 -26.87
CA LEU A 198 12.24 -24.93 -25.47
C LEU A 198 11.79 -26.09 -24.58
N LYS A 199 10.87 -26.93 -25.04
CA LYS A 199 10.45 -28.14 -24.30
C LYS A 199 11.58 -29.13 -24.03
N LYS A 200 12.60 -29.18 -24.88
CA LYS A 200 13.74 -30.11 -24.76
C LYS A 200 14.86 -29.56 -23.88
N THR A 201 15.07 -28.25 -23.89
CA THR A 201 16.20 -27.58 -23.25
C THR A 201 15.83 -26.90 -21.94
N ALA A 202 14.53 -26.66 -21.69
CA ALA A 202 14.07 -25.98 -20.50
C ALA A 202 14.29 -26.79 -19.23
N LYS A 203 14.85 -26.11 -18.22
CA LYS A 203 15.07 -26.67 -16.89
C LYS A 203 13.93 -26.27 -15.96
N GLY A 204 13.49 -27.18 -15.09
CA GLY A 204 12.30 -26.97 -14.27
C GLY A 204 12.11 -28.05 -13.22
N ASP A 205 10.99 -27.93 -12.49
CA ASP A 205 10.62 -28.94 -11.50
C ASP A 205 9.91 -30.10 -12.19
N ASP A 206 10.55 -31.26 -12.24
CA ASP A 206 10.03 -32.46 -12.92
C ASP A 206 8.73 -32.99 -12.29
N LYS A 207 8.39 -32.56 -11.07
CA LYS A 207 7.15 -32.93 -10.37
C LYS A 207 5.89 -32.33 -10.99
N LEU A 208 6.02 -31.35 -11.89
CA LEU A 208 4.87 -30.71 -12.53
C LEU A 208 4.38 -31.55 -13.72
N PRO A 209 3.06 -31.86 -13.82
CA PRO A 209 2.48 -32.48 -15.02
C PRO A 209 2.72 -31.64 -16.27
N GLN A 210 3.01 -32.27 -17.41
CA GLN A 210 3.35 -31.58 -18.67
C GLN A 210 2.26 -30.59 -19.12
N GLU A 211 0.99 -30.89 -18.84
CA GLU A 211 -0.17 -30.03 -19.16
C GLU A 211 -0.16 -28.70 -18.41
N LYS A 212 0.46 -28.65 -17.23
CA LYS A 212 0.58 -27.44 -16.42
C LYS A 212 1.87 -26.67 -16.68
N ARG A 213 2.78 -27.18 -17.53
CA ARG A 213 4.08 -26.54 -17.80
C ARG A 213 3.92 -25.42 -18.82
N VAL A 214 4.33 -24.22 -18.43
CA VAL A 214 4.49 -23.05 -19.31
C VAL A 214 5.98 -22.84 -19.54
N TYR A 215 6.39 -22.84 -20.81
CA TYR A 215 7.79 -22.80 -21.25
C TYR A 215 8.19 -21.36 -21.60
N LEU A 216 9.18 -20.79 -20.89
CA LEU A 216 9.55 -19.39 -21.01
C LEU A 216 11.04 -19.19 -21.26
N TYR A 217 11.37 -18.16 -22.04
CA TYR A 217 12.72 -17.61 -22.11
C TYR A 217 12.89 -16.57 -21.00
N VAL A 218 13.89 -16.73 -20.13
CA VAL A 218 14.18 -15.78 -19.06
C VAL A 218 15.54 -15.15 -19.30
N GLU A 219 15.58 -13.82 -19.39
CA GLU A 219 16.81 -13.04 -19.48
C GLU A 219 16.97 -12.17 -18.23
N ALA A 220 18.18 -12.06 -17.70
CA ALA A 220 18.52 -11.10 -16.64
C ALA A 220 19.27 -9.92 -17.27
N GLU A 221 18.92 -8.68 -16.89
CA GLU A 221 19.57 -7.48 -17.41
C GLU A 221 21.02 -7.34 -16.94
N ALA A 222 21.88 -6.80 -17.81
CA ALA A 222 23.31 -6.63 -17.61
C ALA A 222 23.69 -5.59 -16.53
N GLU A 223 22.80 -4.70 -16.09
CA GLU A 223 23.06 -3.84 -14.92
C GLU A 223 22.94 -4.62 -13.58
N THR A 224 22.36 -5.83 -13.62
CA THR A 224 22.40 -6.80 -12.52
C THR A 224 23.60 -7.77 -12.66
N ALA A 225 24.66 -7.35 -13.35
CA ALA A 225 25.86 -8.15 -13.64
C ALA A 225 26.72 -8.44 -12.41
N LYS A 226 26.26 -9.41 -11.63
CA LYS A 226 27.11 -10.48 -11.07
C LYS A 226 26.64 -11.88 -11.49
N ALA A 227 25.62 -11.98 -12.35
CA ALA A 227 25.08 -13.27 -12.79
C ALA A 227 25.95 -13.90 -13.88
N LYS A 228 26.48 -15.11 -13.60
CA LYS A 228 27.32 -15.90 -14.54
C LYS A 228 26.57 -16.40 -15.78
N PHE A 229 25.23 -16.33 -15.80
CA PHE A 229 24.40 -16.78 -16.93
C PHE A 229 23.26 -15.77 -17.19
N PRO A 230 23.38 -14.88 -18.20
CA PRO A 230 22.41 -13.81 -18.43
C PRO A 230 21.10 -14.29 -19.08
N LYS A 231 21.05 -15.54 -19.55
CA LYS A 231 19.89 -16.12 -20.24
C LYS A 231 19.71 -17.58 -19.83
N GLY A 232 18.46 -17.97 -19.63
CA GLY A 232 18.08 -19.34 -19.34
C GLY A 232 16.72 -19.68 -19.92
N GLU A 233 16.53 -20.96 -20.18
CA GLU A 233 15.27 -21.53 -20.65
C GLU A 233 14.68 -22.34 -19.52
N PHE A 234 13.47 -21.96 -19.08
CA PHE A 234 12.85 -22.55 -17.90
C PHE A 234 11.38 -22.86 -18.15
N PHE A 235 10.87 -23.85 -17.42
CA PHE A 235 9.44 -24.12 -17.37
C PHE A 235 8.89 -23.93 -15.96
N PHE A 236 7.67 -23.39 -15.88
CA PHE A 236 6.97 -23.07 -14.65
C PHE A 236 5.53 -23.60 -14.68
N SER A 237 4.86 -23.69 -13.53
CA SER A 237 3.45 -24.08 -13.50
C SER A 237 2.55 -22.93 -13.93
N LYS A 238 1.50 -23.24 -14.69
CA LYS A 238 0.42 -22.32 -15.06
C LYS A 238 -0.27 -21.69 -13.85
N ASP A 239 -0.34 -22.43 -12.74
CA ASP A 239 -1.02 -22.03 -11.50
C ASP A 239 -0.17 -21.14 -10.59
N TRP A 240 1.12 -20.94 -10.90
CA TRP A 240 1.99 -20.11 -10.08
C TRP A 240 1.73 -18.63 -10.27
N VAL A 241 1.94 -17.87 -9.19
CA VAL A 241 2.00 -16.41 -9.23
C VAL A 241 3.36 -15.93 -9.72
N VAL A 242 3.40 -14.77 -10.37
CA VAL A 242 4.61 -14.18 -10.94
C VAL A 242 5.71 -13.99 -9.88
N GLY A 243 5.35 -13.64 -8.64
CA GLY A 243 6.33 -13.54 -7.54
C GLY A 243 7.12 -14.83 -7.30
N ARG A 244 6.42 -15.98 -7.25
CA ARG A 244 7.04 -17.30 -7.09
C ARG A 244 7.92 -17.69 -8.29
N VAL A 245 7.49 -17.32 -9.50
CA VAL A 245 8.30 -17.53 -10.71
C VAL A 245 9.56 -16.68 -10.67
N LEU A 246 9.48 -15.43 -10.22
CA LEU A 246 10.63 -14.55 -10.06
C LEU A 246 11.65 -15.12 -9.08
N ASP A 247 11.19 -15.63 -7.93
CA ASP A 247 12.08 -16.24 -6.92
C ASP A 247 12.85 -17.44 -7.49
N GLU A 248 12.15 -18.35 -8.15
CA GLU A 248 12.73 -19.56 -8.71
C GLU A 248 13.64 -19.24 -9.92
N ALA A 249 13.24 -18.29 -10.76
CA ALA A 249 14.05 -17.81 -11.88
C ALA A 249 15.32 -17.09 -11.40
N ALA A 250 15.22 -16.24 -10.38
CA ALA A 250 16.35 -15.55 -9.78
C ALA A 250 17.32 -16.55 -9.16
N LYS A 251 16.83 -17.56 -8.43
CA LYS A 251 17.65 -18.64 -7.86
C LYS A 251 18.42 -19.41 -8.93
N ARG A 252 17.79 -19.73 -10.06
CA ARG A 252 18.42 -20.48 -11.17
C ARG A 252 19.39 -19.66 -12.00
N LEU A 253 19.13 -18.37 -12.14
CA LEU A 253 20.02 -17.41 -12.81
C LEU A 253 21.11 -16.87 -11.86
N GLN A 254 21.10 -17.29 -10.58
CA GLN A 254 22.00 -16.80 -9.53
C GLN A 254 21.94 -15.27 -9.35
N VAL A 255 20.73 -14.72 -9.47
CA VAL A 255 20.43 -13.31 -9.21
C VAL A 255 19.98 -13.17 -7.76
N GLU A 256 20.57 -12.23 -7.03
CA GLU A 256 20.24 -11.99 -5.63
C GLU A 256 18.89 -11.28 -5.51
N ASN A 257 17.87 -11.99 -4.99
CA ASN A 257 16.57 -11.41 -4.72
C ASN A 257 16.51 -10.78 -3.31
N LEU A 258 16.43 -9.45 -3.25
CA LEU A 258 16.30 -8.67 -2.01
C LEU A 258 14.88 -8.11 -1.78
N ASN A 259 13.88 -8.57 -2.55
CA ASN A 259 12.50 -8.05 -2.50
C ASN A 259 11.87 -8.09 -1.10
N ASN A 260 12.28 -9.05 -0.24
CA ASN A 260 11.74 -9.22 1.11
C ASN A 260 12.57 -8.54 2.21
N ARG A 261 13.73 -7.96 1.88
CA ARG A 261 14.66 -7.36 2.86
C ARG A 261 14.79 -5.85 2.71
N SER A 262 14.61 -5.31 1.50
CA SER A 262 14.72 -3.87 1.23
C SER A 262 13.34 -3.25 1.00
N SER A 263 13.06 -2.15 1.71
CA SER A 263 11.89 -1.30 1.45
C SER A 263 12.06 -0.48 0.17
N ASP A 264 13.29 -0.29 -0.28
CA ASP A 264 13.64 0.60 -1.39
C ASP A 264 13.28 -0.01 -2.74
N GLU A 265 12.56 0.75 -3.55
CA GLU A 265 12.09 0.31 -4.88
C GLU A 265 13.24 0.02 -5.86
N ARG A 266 14.42 0.58 -5.59
CA ARG A 266 15.65 0.45 -6.40
C ARG A 266 16.26 -0.94 -6.31
N ASP A 267 16.06 -1.63 -5.20
CA ASP A 267 16.62 -2.96 -4.99
C ASP A 267 15.67 -4.08 -5.42
N LYS A 268 14.40 -3.73 -5.69
CA LYS A 268 13.35 -4.68 -6.03
C LYS A 268 13.50 -5.18 -7.46
N LEU A 269 13.47 -6.49 -7.60
CA LEU A 269 13.39 -7.21 -8.87
C LEU A 269 11.93 -7.30 -9.31
N ARG A 270 11.69 -7.04 -10.60
CA ARG A 270 10.39 -7.19 -11.27
C ARG A 270 10.53 -8.00 -12.55
N VAL A 271 9.43 -8.58 -13.00
CA VAL A 271 9.35 -9.32 -14.26
C VAL A 271 8.74 -8.42 -15.34
N PHE A 272 9.46 -8.22 -16.43
CA PHE A 272 8.98 -7.54 -17.62
C PHE A 272 8.65 -8.55 -18.71
N HIS A 273 7.46 -8.47 -19.29
CA HIS A 273 7.06 -9.31 -20.40
C HIS A 273 7.34 -8.60 -21.73
N VAL A 274 8.24 -9.17 -22.55
CA VAL A 274 8.74 -8.52 -23.78
C VAL A 274 7.65 -8.41 -24.85
N GLU A 275 6.85 -9.45 -25.07
CA GLU A 275 5.83 -9.45 -26.13
C GLU A 275 4.61 -8.61 -25.77
N GLY A 276 4.22 -8.60 -24.49
CA GLY A 276 3.15 -7.76 -23.97
C GLY A 276 3.57 -6.33 -23.63
N GLY A 277 4.88 -6.02 -23.68
CA GLY A 277 5.41 -4.68 -23.42
C GLY A 277 5.07 -4.09 -22.05
N ARG A 278 4.77 -4.94 -21.06
CA ARG A 278 4.28 -4.53 -19.72
C ARG A 278 5.05 -5.21 -18.59
N LEU A 279 5.11 -4.54 -17.44
CA LEU A 279 5.55 -5.15 -16.19
C LEU A 279 4.43 -6.05 -15.65
N LEU A 280 4.78 -7.25 -15.24
CA LEU A 280 3.86 -8.16 -14.58
C LEU A 280 3.81 -7.84 -13.09
N GLU A 281 2.61 -7.90 -12.52
CA GLU A 281 2.40 -7.76 -11.09
C GLU A 281 2.73 -9.07 -10.36
N PHE A 282 3.22 -8.98 -9.12
CA PHE A 282 3.63 -10.16 -8.35
C PHE A 282 2.48 -11.16 -8.08
N ASN A 283 1.25 -10.67 -8.01
CA ASN A 283 0.05 -11.46 -7.71
C ASN A 283 -0.63 -12.06 -8.95
N GLU A 284 -0.21 -11.66 -10.16
CA GLU A 284 -0.80 -12.16 -11.40
C GLU A 284 -0.41 -13.63 -11.61
N LYS A 285 -1.34 -14.43 -12.14
CA LYS A 285 -1.07 -15.84 -12.46
C LYS A 285 -0.35 -15.94 -13.80
N VAL A 286 0.67 -16.79 -13.85
CA VAL A 286 1.48 -17.04 -15.04
C VAL A 286 0.60 -17.48 -16.21
N GLY A 287 -0.38 -18.34 -15.95
CA GLY A 287 -1.30 -18.83 -16.99
C GLY A 287 -2.25 -17.81 -17.60
N GLN A 288 -2.42 -16.65 -16.99
CA GLN A 288 -3.23 -15.54 -17.52
C GLN A 288 -2.36 -14.55 -18.29
N ALA A 289 -1.14 -14.29 -17.79
CA ALA A 289 -0.24 -13.30 -18.35
C ALA A 289 0.68 -13.81 -19.46
N LEU A 290 1.03 -15.10 -19.45
CA LEU A 290 2.14 -15.64 -20.23
C LEU A 290 1.75 -16.93 -20.96
N VAL A 291 2.23 -17.06 -22.19
CA VAL A 291 2.07 -18.24 -23.05
C VAL A 291 3.43 -18.92 -23.25
N SER A 292 3.43 -20.20 -23.59
CA SER A 292 4.66 -20.92 -23.91
C SER A 292 5.34 -20.33 -25.15
N GLY A 293 6.62 -20.01 -25.03
CA GLY A 293 7.42 -19.31 -26.06
C GLY A 293 7.64 -17.83 -25.77
N ASN A 294 6.96 -17.27 -24.75
CA ASN A 294 7.11 -15.87 -24.37
C ASN A 294 8.47 -15.63 -23.69
N THR A 295 9.02 -14.43 -23.91
CA THR A 295 10.24 -13.96 -23.24
C THR A 295 9.89 -13.04 -22.09
N VAL A 296 10.52 -13.30 -20.94
CA VAL A 296 10.45 -12.47 -19.74
C VAL A 296 11.84 -12.00 -19.34
N VAL A 297 11.93 -10.76 -18.86
CA VAL A 297 13.19 -10.14 -18.44
C VAL A 297 13.09 -9.77 -16.96
N LEU A 298 14.09 -10.13 -16.17
CA LEU A 298 14.22 -9.71 -14.78
C LEU A 298 14.95 -8.38 -14.73
N LEU A 299 14.28 -7.35 -14.20
CA LEU A 299 14.78 -5.98 -14.10
C LEU A 299 14.86 -5.57 -12.63
N ARG A 300 15.89 -4.83 -12.26
CA ARG A 300 16.07 -4.29 -10.92
C ARG A 300 15.79 -2.79 -10.91
N GLY A 301 15.11 -2.30 -9.88
CA GLY A 301 14.96 -0.86 -9.65
C GLY A 301 13.92 -0.16 -10.52
N VAL A 302 13.05 -0.92 -11.18
CA VAL A 302 11.91 -0.38 -11.91
C VAL A 302 10.76 -0.20 -10.92
N GLY A 303 10.25 1.03 -10.81
CA GLY A 303 9.07 1.36 -10.00
C GLY A 303 7.83 0.58 -10.44
N PRO A 304 6.76 0.56 -9.63
CA PRO A 304 5.49 -0.07 -10.04
C PRO A 304 5.03 0.51 -11.39
N PRO A 305 4.34 -0.29 -12.23
CA PRO A 305 3.62 0.28 -13.35
C PRO A 305 2.68 1.37 -12.82
N PRO A 306 2.56 2.52 -13.50
CA PRO A 306 1.62 3.55 -13.08
C PRO A 306 0.23 2.92 -13.03
N ASN A 307 -0.39 2.91 -11.84
CA ASN A 307 -1.77 2.48 -11.68
C ASN A 307 -2.64 3.40 -12.54
N LEU A 308 -3.18 2.88 -13.64
CA LEU A 308 -4.08 3.59 -14.54
C LEU A 308 -5.52 3.57 -14.00
N ILE A 309 -5.69 3.85 -12.70
CA ILE A 309 -7.00 3.99 -12.07
C ILE A 309 -7.00 5.34 -11.35
N GLU A 310 -7.19 6.39 -12.14
CA GLU A 310 -7.87 7.61 -11.70
C GLU A 310 -9.21 7.63 -12.42
N VAL A 311 -10.28 7.26 -11.68
CA VAL A 311 -11.66 7.67 -11.96
C VAL A 311 -12.23 8.16 -10.64
#